data_AF-A0A538Q7F9-F1
#
_entry.id   AF-A0A538Q7F9-F1
#
_cell.length_a   1.000
_cell.length_b   1.000
_cell.length_c   1.000
_cell.angle_alpha   90.00
_cell.angle_beta   90.00
_cell.angle_gamma   90.00
#
_symmetry.space_group_name_H-M   'P 1'
#
loop_
_entity.id
_entity.type
_entity.pdbx_description
1 polymer ?
#
loop_
_entity_poly.entity_id
_entity_poly.type
_entity_poly.pdbx_seq_one_letter_code
_entity_poly.pdbx_strand_id
1 'polypeptide(L)'
;MPFPAAHPRLLLALANRQYLEPTPVQAAVLADDARDRDLLVSAQTGSGKTVAFGLALARTLLGDAPQFSRGGAPRALIVTPTRELALQVQRELVWLYAETNARIATCVGGMDPRRE
;
A
#
# COMPACT_ATOMS: atom_id res chain seq x y z
N MET A 1 10.44 14.83 9.35
CA MET A 1 9.19 14.74 10.15
C MET A 1 8.69 13.30 10.12
N PRO A 2 8.17 12.75 11.22
CA PRO A 2 7.57 11.41 11.21
C PRO A 2 6.37 11.34 10.26
N PHE A 3 6.03 10.13 9.78
CA PHE A 3 4.88 9.91 8.91
C PHE A 3 3.58 10.47 9.51
N PRO A 4 2.91 11.43 8.86
CA PRO A 4 1.67 11.99 9.36
C PRO A 4 0.49 11.03 9.10
N ALA A 5 -0.41 10.89 10.08
CA ALA A 5 -1.75 10.31 9.92
C ALA A 5 -1.86 8.96 9.19
N ALA A 6 -0.84 8.09 9.28
CA ALA A 6 -0.88 6.73 8.74
C ALA A 6 -1.33 5.70 9.78
N HIS A 7 -1.89 4.59 9.31
CA HIS A 7 -2.39 3.52 10.20
C HIS A 7 -1.25 2.94 11.08
N PRO A 8 -1.45 2.74 12.40
CA PRO A 8 -0.39 2.33 13.32
C PRO A 8 0.38 1.06 12.92
N ARG A 9 -0.31 0.10 12.28
CA ARG A 9 0.34 -1.13 11.79
C ARG A 9 1.29 -0.90 10.61
N LEU A 10 0.97 0.05 9.73
CA LEU A 10 1.86 0.40 8.63
C LEU A 10 3.04 1.23 9.13
N LEU A 11 2.85 2.07 10.15
CA LEU A 11 3.96 2.76 10.82
C LEU A 11 4.96 1.77 11.42
N LEU A 12 4.47 0.70 12.05
CA LEU A 12 5.34 -0.38 12.55
C LEU A 12 6.12 -1.05 11.41
N ALA A 13 5.46 -1.38 10.30
CA ALA A 13 6.12 -1.97 9.13
C ALA A 13 7.19 -1.05 8.52
N LEU A 14 6.91 0.25 8.43
CA LEU A 14 7.86 1.27 7.97
C LEU A 14 9.07 1.37 8.91
N ALA A 15 8.85 1.42 10.22
CA ALA A 15 9.92 1.47 11.21
C ALA A 15 10.82 0.22 11.16
N ASN A 16 10.24 -0.97 10.98
CA ASN A 16 10.99 -2.23 10.82
C ASN A 16 11.91 -2.22 9.59
N ARG A 17 11.58 -1.44 8.56
CA ARG A 17 12.42 -1.23 7.37
C ARG A 17 13.27 0.04 7.42
N GLN A 18 13.33 0.70 8.57
CA GLN A 18 14.10 1.93 8.79
C GLN A 18 13.62 3.10 7.91
N TYR A 19 12.34 3.11 7.53
CA TYR A 19 11.72 4.25 6.85
C TYR A 19 11.20 5.21 7.91
N LEU A 20 12.04 6.18 8.26
CA LEU A 20 11.79 7.10 9.38
C LEU A 20 11.04 8.37 8.95
N GLU A 21 11.24 8.81 7.72
CA GLU A 21 10.62 10.02 7.17
C GLU A 21 9.94 9.74 5.83
N PRO A 22 8.76 10.34 5.57
CA PRO A 22 8.07 10.18 4.31
C PRO A 22 8.82 10.93 3.20
N THR A 23 8.84 10.34 2.00
CA THR A 23 9.23 11.07 0.80
C THR A 23 8.19 12.16 0.47
N PRO A 24 8.51 13.16 -0.37
CA PRO A 24 7.56 14.22 -0.72
C PRO A 24 6.22 13.69 -1.27
N VAL A 25 6.24 12.64 -2.09
CA VAL A 25 5.02 12.03 -2.63
C VAL A 25 4.24 11.27 -1.57
N GLN A 26 4.91 10.63 -0.60
CA GLN A 26 4.26 9.95 0.53
C GLN A 26 3.60 10.94 1.48
N ALA A 27 4.26 12.07 1.76
CA ALA A 27 3.69 13.14 2.56
C ALA A 27 2.46 13.76 1.88
N ALA A 28 2.53 14.00 0.56
CA ALA A 28 1.44 14.61 -0.20
C ALA A 28 0.18 13.73 -0.22
N VAL A 29 0.29 12.41 -0.37
CA VAL A 29 -0.89 11.52 -0.37
C VAL A 29 -1.48 11.31 1.03
N LEU A 30 -0.74 11.65 2.10
CA LEU A 30 -1.18 11.58 3.48
C LEU A 30 -1.72 12.92 4.01
N ALA A 31 -1.63 13.98 3.22
CA ALA A 31 -2.09 15.30 3.60
C ALA A 31 -3.60 15.35 3.84
N ASP A 32 -4.04 16.25 4.72
CA ASP A 32 -5.43 16.38 5.15
C ASP A 32 -6.38 16.69 3.99
N ASP A 33 -5.92 17.46 3.00
CA ASP A 33 -6.66 17.83 1.79
C ASP A 33 -6.73 16.73 0.73
N ALA A 34 -5.91 15.69 0.86
CA ALA A 34 -5.92 14.47 0.04
C ALA A 34 -6.83 13.38 0.64
N ARG A 35 -7.37 13.59 1.84
CA ARG A 35 -8.23 12.60 2.50
C ARG A 35 -9.54 12.40 1.73
N ASP A 36 -9.88 11.14 1.54
CA ASP A 36 -11.12 10.59 0.96
C ASP A 36 -11.48 11.16 -0.42
N ARG A 37 -10.43 11.42 -1.20
CA ARG A 37 -10.52 11.96 -2.56
C ARG A 37 -9.82 11.05 -3.56
N ASP A 38 -10.26 11.13 -4.80
CA ASP A 38 -9.51 10.60 -5.94
C ASP A 38 -8.28 11.47 -6.19
N LEU A 39 -7.12 10.83 -6.32
CA LEU A 39 -5.84 11.51 -6.44
C LEU A 39 -5.18 11.20 -7.78
N LEU A 40 -4.69 12.25 -8.45
CA LEU A 40 -3.71 12.12 -9.52
C LEU A 40 -2.32 12.36 -8.93
N VAL A 41 -1.51 11.32 -8.85
CA VAL A 41 -0.18 11.39 -8.22
C VAL A 41 0.90 11.36 -9.30
N SER A 42 1.67 12.44 -9.40
CA SER A 42 2.82 12.56 -10.31
C SER A 42 4.11 12.76 -9.52
N ALA A 43 5.09 11.88 -9.73
CA ALA A 43 6.42 11.97 -9.13
C ALA A 43 7.42 11.14 -9.95
N GLN A 44 8.72 11.44 -9.83
CA GLN A 44 9.78 10.70 -10.52
C GLN A 44 9.81 9.20 -10.15
N THR A 45 10.38 8.36 -11.01
CA THR A 45 10.65 6.94 -10.68
C THR A 45 11.55 6.83 -9.45
N GLY A 46 11.33 5.84 -8.60
CA GLY A 46 12.10 5.68 -7.36
C GLY A 46 11.69 6.61 -6.20
N SER A 47 10.69 7.48 -6.38
CA SER A 47 10.20 8.39 -5.31
C SER A 47 9.39 7.75 -4.19
N GLY A 48 9.14 6.43 -4.24
CA GLY A 48 8.35 5.71 -3.23
C GLY A 48 6.83 5.73 -3.46
N LYS A 49 6.36 5.96 -4.70
CA LYS A 49 4.93 5.99 -5.06
C LYS A 49 4.15 4.75 -4.63
N THR A 50 4.72 3.55 -4.77
CA THR A 50 4.04 2.30 -4.41
C THR A 50 3.65 2.27 -2.93
N VAL A 51 4.59 2.63 -2.06
CA VAL A 51 4.35 2.77 -0.61
C VAL A 51 3.38 3.92 -0.34
N ALA A 52 3.46 5.03 -1.09
CA ALA A 52 2.53 6.15 -0.98
C ALA A 52 1.07 5.69 -1.21
N PHE A 53 0.79 4.96 -2.29
CA PHE A 53 -0.54 4.39 -2.54
C PHE A 53 -0.94 3.36 -1.48
N GLY A 54 -0.01 2.50 -1.05
CA GLY A 54 -0.25 1.54 0.02
C GLY A 54 -0.67 2.21 1.33
N LEU A 55 -0.04 3.34 1.69
CA LEU A 55 -0.40 4.14 2.86
C LEU A 55 -1.78 4.80 2.71
N ALA A 56 -2.07 5.37 1.55
CA ALA A 56 -3.36 6.00 1.27
C ALA A 56 -4.53 5.01 1.34
N LEU A 57 -4.35 3.79 0.83
CA LEU A 57 -5.37 2.73 0.85
C LEU A 57 -5.73 2.27 2.27
N ALA A 58 -4.77 2.26 3.19
CA ALA A 58 -4.95 1.66 4.51
C ALA A 58 -6.08 2.32 5.29
N ARG A 59 -6.24 3.65 5.19
CA ARG A 59 -7.31 4.38 5.89
C ARG A 59 -8.69 3.87 5.48
N THR A 60 -8.95 3.74 4.17
CA THR A 60 -10.24 3.27 3.66
C THR A 60 -10.46 1.78 3.93
N LEU A 61 -9.40 0.97 3.86
CA LEU A 61 -9.51 -0.49 3.93
C LEU A 61 -9.56 -1.05 5.36
N LEU A 62 -8.81 -0.45 6.28
CA LEU A 62 -8.71 -0.84 7.69
C LEU A 62 -9.51 0.06 8.62
N GLY A 63 -9.68 1.35 8.28
CA GLY A 63 -10.20 2.34 9.22
C GLY A 63 -9.32 2.37 10.48
N ASP A 64 -9.96 2.23 11.64
CA ASP A 64 -9.28 2.12 12.94
C ASP A 64 -9.02 0.65 13.35
N ALA A 65 -9.44 -0.33 12.54
CA ALA A 65 -9.30 -1.73 12.88
C ALA A 65 -7.83 -2.15 12.81
N PRO A 66 -7.30 -2.85 13.83
CA PRO A 66 -5.89 -3.20 13.85
C PRO A 66 -5.51 -4.22 12.77
N GLN A 67 -6.47 -5.00 12.25
CA GLN A 67 -6.24 -6.07 11.27
C GLN A 67 -7.47 -6.29 10.40
N PHE A 68 -7.27 -6.87 9.22
CA PHE A 68 -8.35 -7.35 8.36
C PHE A 68 -9.01 -8.60 8.94
N SER A 69 -10.35 -8.64 8.86
CA SER A 69 -11.13 -9.85 9.09
C SER A 69 -10.77 -10.93 8.07
N ARG A 70 -10.75 -12.21 8.49
CA ARG A 70 -10.52 -13.34 7.56
C ARG A 70 -11.73 -13.56 6.65
N GLY A 71 -11.45 -13.85 5.38
CA GLY A 71 -12.48 -14.11 4.37
C GLY A 71 -13.09 -12.84 3.78
N GLY A 72 -13.74 -12.97 2.61
CA GLY A 72 -14.43 -11.89 1.92
C GLY A 72 -13.94 -11.65 0.49
N ALA A 73 -14.66 -10.76 -0.21
CA ALA A 73 -14.30 -10.31 -1.55
C ALA A 73 -13.07 -9.39 -1.52
N PRO A 74 -12.30 -9.29 -2.63
CA PRO A 74 -11.22 -8.31 -2.76
C PRO A 74 -11.72 -6.89 -2.48
N ARG A 75 -10.99 -6.14 -1.65
CA ARG A 75 -11.36 -4.75 -1.27
C ARG A 75 -10.63 -3.67 -2.05
N ALA A 76 -9.55 -4.02 -2.75
CA ALA A 76 -8.76 -3.10 -3.56
C ALA A 76 -8.23 -3.83 -4.81
N LEU A 77 -8.11 -3.08 -5.91
CA LEU A 77 -7.54 -3.54 -7.16
C LEU A 77 -6.43 -2.57 -7.57
N ILE A 78 -5.26 -3.10 -7.89
CA ILE A 78 -4.14 -2.33 -8.43
C ILE A 78 -3.85 -2.89 -9.81
N VAL A 79 -3.85 -2.02 -10.82
CA VAL A 79 -3.60 -2.38 -12.21
C VAL A 79 -2.22 -1.87 -12.60
N THR A 80 -1.41 -2.75 -13.17
CA THR A 80 -0.05 -2.43 -13.65
C THR A 80 0.10 -2.85 -15.11
N PRO A 81 0.89 -2.11 -15.93
CA PRO A 81 1.05 -2.40 -17.36
C PRO A 81 1.82 -3.69 -17.68
N THR A 82 2.65 -4.19 -16.75
CA THR A 82 3.49 -5.38 -16.98
C THR A 82 3.43 -6.36 -15.81
N ARG A 83 3.83 -7.62 -16.06
CA ARG A 83 3.86 -8.67 -15.03
C ARG A 83 4.91 -8.38 -13.97
N GLU A 84 6.07 -7.91 -14.41
CA GLU A 84 7.22 -7.59 -13.55
C GLU A 84 6.85 -6.48 -12.58
N LEU A 85 6.11 -5.47 -13.05
CA LEU A 85 5.63 -4.39 -12.21
C LEU A 85 4.53 -4.86 -11.23
N ALA A 86 3.65 -5.77 -11.64
CA ALA A 86 2.67 -6.38 -10.74
C ALA A 86 3.37 -7.08 -9.55
N LEU A 87 4.38 -7.90 -9.85
CA LEU A 87 5.17 -8.61 -8.85
C LEU A 87 6.01 -7.66 -7.99
N GLN A 88 6.55 -6.57 -8.55
CA GLN A 88 7.22 -5.53 -7.78
C GLN A 88 6.27 -4.86 -6.79
N VAL A 89 5.08 -4.46 -7.24
CA VAL A 89 4.06 -3.84 -6.39
C VAL A 89 3.63 -4.79 -5.27
N GLN A 90 3.35 -6.06 -5.60
CA GLN A 90 3.00 -7.08 -4.62
C GLN A 90 4.06 -7.19 -3.52
N ARG A 91 5.34 -7.32 -3.89
CA ARG A 91 6.43 -7.42 -2.92
C ARG A 91 6.46 -6.24 -1.96
N GLU A 92 6.23 -5.02 -2.46
CA GLU A 92 6.18 -3.83 -1.61
C GLU A 92 4.97 -3.84 -0.66
N LEU A 93 3.81 -4.25 -1.14
CA LEU A 93 2.61 -4.27 -0.30
C LEU A 93 2.65 -5.39 0.75
N VAL A 94 3.26 -6.54 0.44
CA VAL A 94 3.35 -7.69 1.34
C VAL A 94 4.02 -7.31 2.66
N TRP A 95 5.17 -6.63 2.60
CA TRP A 95 5.84 -6.21 3.83
C TRP A 95 5.12 -5.03 4.50
N LEU A 96 4.59 -4.09 3.71
CA LEU A 96 3.93 -2.90 4.25
C LEU A 96 2.69 -3.28 5.08
N TYR A 97 1.97 -4.32 4.65
CA TYR A 97 0.75 -4.81 5.29
C TYR A 97 0.97 -6.07 6.15
N ALA A 98 2.21 -6.51 6.38
CA ALA A 98 2.51 -7.76 7.12
C ALA A 98 1.82 -7.83 8.49
N GLU A 99 1.72 -6.70 9.18
CA GLU A 99 1.15 -6.58 10.53
C GLU A 99 -0.38 -6.41 10.55
N THR A 100 -1.06 -6.62 9.42
CA THR A 100 -2.51 -6.34 9.26
C THR A 100 -3.34 -7.57 8.92
N ASN A 101 -2.73 -8.75 8.76
CA ASN A 101 -3.40 -9.97 8.27
C ASN A 101 -4.01 -9.80 6.85
N ALA A 102 -3.53 -8.82 6.07
CA ALA A 102 -3.93 -8.64 4.68
C ALA A 102 -3.51 -9.83 3.82
N ARG A 103 -4.33 -10.17 2.83
CA ARG A 103 -3.97 -11.10 1.75
C ARG A 103 -3.76 -10.30 0.48
N ILE A 104 -2.57 -10.41 -0.08
CA ILE A 104 -2.18 -9.70 -1.30
C ILE A 104 -1.88 -10.75 -2.36
N ALA A 105 -2.77 -10.83 -3.36
CA ALA A 105 -2.66 -11.77 -4.47
C ALA A 105 -2.29 -11.02 -5.75
N THR A 106 -1.61 -11.72 -6.66
CA THR A 106 -1.26 -11.23 -7.99
C THR A 106 -1.95 -12.07 -9.06
N CYS A 107 -2.55 -11.40 -10.04
CA CYS A 107 -3.11 -12.04 -11.23
C CYS A 107 -2.34 -11.54 -12.45
N VAL A 108 -1.48 -12.39 -13.01
CA VAL A 108 -0.78 -12.11 -14.27
C VAL A 108 -1.00 -13.26 -15.25
N GLY A 109 -1.03 -12.95 -16.55
CA GLY A 109 -1.19 -13.98 -17.57
C GLY A 109 -0.09 -15.04 -17.50
N GLY A 110 -0.31 -16.22 -18.06
CA GLY A 110 0.71 -17.29 -18.15
C GLY A 110 1.14 -17.91 -16.81
N MET A 111 0.41 -17.67 -15.73
CA MET A 111 0.61 -18.27 -14.40
C MET A 111 -0.73 -18.84 -13.89
N ASP A 112 -0.70 -19.90 -13.07
CA ASP A 112 -1.93 -20.47 -12.48
C ASP A 112 -2.39 -19.60 -11.29
N PRO A 113 -3.52 -18.89 -11.39
CA PRO A 113 -3.99 -17.97 -10.34
C PRO A 113 -4.36 -18.68 -9.02
N ARG A 114 -4.45 -20.01 -9.01
CA ARG A 114 -4.79 -20.80 -7.81
C ARG A 114 -3.57 -21.16 -6.97
N ARG A 115 -2.36 -20.97 -7.51
CA ARG A 115 -1.09 -21.34 -6.84
C ARG A 115 -0.33 -20.13 -6.26
N GLU A 116 -0.80 -18.92 -6.52
CA GLU A 116 -0.29 -17.65 -5.97
C GLU A 116 -1.37 -16.92 -5.15
#